data_AF-G0MLN0-F1
#
_entry.id   AF-G0MLN0-F1
#
_cell.length_a   1.000
_cell.length_b   1.000
_cell.length_c   1.000
_cell.angle_alpha   90.00
_cell.angle_beta   90.00
_cell.angle_gamma   90.00
#
_symmetry.space_group_name_H-M   'P 1'
#
loop_
_entity.id
_entity.type
_entity.pdbx_description
1 polymer ?
#
loop_
_entity_poly.entity_id
_entity_poly.type
_entity_poly.pdbx_seq_one_letter_code
_entity_poly.pdbx_strand_id
1 'polypeptide(L)'
;MTFPILKLPILAVEHILHQFDDCDLQSSSQWIDQEKDKRSRFEIGYFKQNTGRELEMSAVASHILNVFINCKQTSLHIDFGNLEFDLETFLGFIDQIENLTVSGNSESCQNDIISILENVRVTKFLISETLITNPEVLLYLNTPRVEIKRSTLNSDDIVKFLLKWKNSDREMNKIEIVIIHSTGKITTLDYQKLDAKPWDPKKREKVYRNLKQGEMDCSRGMDIENENGLLGTILMCCSTFWFVIWHQRFRRNNTL
;
A
#
# COMPACT_ATOMS: atom_id res chain seq x y z
N MET A 1 12.78 -5.50 38.12
CA MET A 1 11.64 -6.40 38.36
C MET A 1 11.01 -6.69 37.01
N THR A 2 11.22 -7.89 36.48
CA THR A 2 10.69 -8.36 35.20
C THR A 2 9.29 -8.93 35.43
N PHE A 3 8.27 -8.28 34.87
CA PHE A 3 6.89 -8.77 34.91
C PHE A 3 6.71 -9.86 33.83
N PRO A 4 6.24 -11.07 34.15
CA PRO A 4 6.01 -12.09 33.15
C PRO A 4 4.64 -11.83 32.50
N ILE A 5 4.64 -11.18 31.34
CA ILE A 5 3.44 -10.94 30.50
C ILE A 5 2.85 -12.26 29.94
N LEU A 6 3.58 -13.37 30.07
CA LEU A 6 3.34 -14.64 29.38
C LEU A 6 2.07 -15.44 29.74
N LYS A 7 1.16 -14.95 30.60
CA LYS A 7 -0.07 -15.69 30.97
C LYS A 7 -1.28 -14.79 31.30
N LEU A 8 -1.51 -13.73 30.54
CA LEU A 8 -2.67 -12.88 30.79
C LEU A 8 -3.89 -13.33 29.97
N PRO A 9 -5.04 -13.63 30.61
CA PRO A 9 -6.32 -13.79 29.91
C PRO A 9 -6.67 -12.51 29.14
N ILE A 10 -7.49 -12.63 28.09
CA ILE A 10 -7.95 -11.51 27.23
C ILE A 10 -8.37 -10.25 28.04
N LEU A 11 -9.01 -10.44 29.21
CA LEU A 11 -9.43 -9.37 30.12
C LEU A 11 -8.29 -8.51 30.69
N ALA A 12 -7.07 -9.03 30.76
CA ALA A 12 -5.91 -8.30 31.25
C ALA A 12 -5.18 -7.51 30.15
N VAL A 13 -5.40 -7.85 28.87
CA VAL A 13 -5.00 -6.98 27.76
C VAL A 13 -5.86 -5.71 27.74
N GLU A 14 -7.17 -5.83 27.97
CA GLU A 14 -8.06 -4.66 28.13
C GLU A 14 -7.64 -3.76 29.29
N HIS A 15 -7.21 -4.33 30.42
CA HIS A 15 -6.76 -3.55 31.57
C HIS A 15 -5.40 -2.86 31.35
N ILE A 16 -4.51 -3.46 30.56
CA ILE A 16 -3.25 -2.82 30.12
C ILE A 16 -3.55 -1.68 29.15
N LEU A 17 -4.48 -1.87 28.20
CA LEU A 17 -4.88 -0.84 27.25
C LEU A 17 -5.57 0.34 27.93
N HIS A 18 -6.40 0.10 28.95
CA HIS A 18 -7.00 1.16 29.76
C HIS A 18 -5.98 1.97 30.60
N GLN A 19 -4.77 1.45 30.86
CA GLN A 19 -3.70 2.25 31.46
C GLN A 19 -3.01 3.18 30.47
N PHE A 20 -3.17 2.95 29.16
CA PHE A 20 -2.71 3.86 28.11
C PHE A 20 -3.75 4.94 27.77
N ASP A 21 -5.03 4.72 28.08
CA ASP A 21 -6.13 5.69 27.87
C ASP A 21 -6.00 6.97 28.73
N ASP A 22 -5.22 6.95 29.82
CA ASP A 22 -5.00 8.12 30.68
C ASP A 22 -4.03 9.17 30.06
N CYS A 23 -3.45 8.91 28.89
CA CYS A 23 -2.69 9.90 28.12
C CYS A 23 -3.59 10.57 27.08
N ASP A 24 -4.30 11.62 27.51
CA ASP A 24 -5.07 12.59 26.72
C ASP A 24 -5.06 12.40 25.19
N LEU A 25 -6.01 11.63 24.69
CA LEU A 25 -6.42 11.66 23.29
C LEU A 25 -7.18 12.96 23.01
N GLN A 26 -6.47 14.06 22.77
CA GLN A 26 -7.05 15.20 22.06
C GLN A 26 -6.94 14.98 20.54
N SER A 27 -8.12 14.94 19.93
CA SER A 27 -8.39 14.61 18.54
C SER A 27 -7.67 15.49 17.50
N SER A 28 -7.18 14.86 16.44
CA SER A 28 -7.36 15.29 15.04
C SER A 28 -7.00 14.08 14.17
N SER A 29 -7.75 13.60 13.20
CA SER A 29 -8.74 14.19 12.31
C SER A 29 -9.61 13.07 11.73
N GLN A 30 -10.82 13.43 11.34
CA GLN A 30 -11.83 12.57 10.72
C GLN A 30 -11.28 11.83 9.49
N TRP A 31 -11.30 10.49 9.51
CA TRP A 31 -11.21 9.69 8.29
C TRP A 31 -12.33 8.66 8.20
N ILE A 32 -12.87 8.65 7.00
CA ILE A 32 -14.07 8.02 6.49
C ILE A 32 -13.75 6.57 6.16
N ASP A 33 -14.43 5.60 6.77
CA ASP A 33 -15.42 4.80 6.04
C ASP A 33 -16.24 3.95 7.02
N GLN A 34 -17.55 4.20 7.03
CA GLN A 34 -18.54 3.37 7.69
C GLN A 34 -18.87 2.18 6.78
N GLU A 35 -18.00 1.17 6.75
CA GLU A 35 -18.43 -0.18 6.38
C GLU A 35 -18.39 -1.07 7.63
N LYS A 36 -19.58 -1.54 8.01
CA LYS A 36 -19.82 -2.54 9.05
C LYS A 36 -19.25 -3.90 8.64
N ASP A 37 -17.92 -4.02 8.56
CA ASP A 37 -17.29 -5.32 8.47
C ASP A 37 -17.04 -5.82 9.90
N LYS A 38 -17.65 -6.94 10.28
CA LYS A 38 -17.51 -7.58 11.59
C LYS A 38 -16.11 -8.24 11.72
N ARG A 39 -15.05 -7.50 11.43
CA ARG A 39 -13.68 -7.98 11.58
C ARG A 39 -13.12 -7.45 12.89
N SER A 40 -12.45 -8.33 13.62
CA SER A 40 -11.64 -7.93 14.77
C SER A 40 -10.54 -6.99 14.26
N ARG A 41 -10.68 -5.69 14.55
CA ARG A 41 -9.69 -4.65 14.26
C ARG A 41 -8.85 -4.47 15.53
N PHE A 42 -7.56 -4.68 15.41
CA PHE A 42 -6.59 -4.39 16.46
C PHE A 42 -5.72 -3.23 15.98
N GLU A 43 -5.76 -2.12 16.71
CA GLU A 43 -4.89 -0.97 16.48
C GLU A 43 -3.85 -0.94 17.60
N ILE A 44 -2.57 -0.90 17.22
CA ILE A 44 -1.46 -0.75 18.15
C ILE A 44 -0.75 0.53 17.74
N GLY A 45 -1.00 1.61 18.48
CA GLY A 45 -0.25 2.86 18.38
C GLY A 45 0.61 3.05 19.62
N TYR A 46 1.66 3.86 19.53
CA TYR A 46 2.39 4.31 20.72
C TYR A 46 2.67 5.81 20.63
N PHE A 47 2.89 6.45 21.78
CA PHE A 47 3.33 7.85 21.85
C PHE A 47 4.67 7.93 22.57
N LYS A 48 5.64 8.67 22.02
CA LYS A 48 6.93 8.91 22.67
C LYS A 48 6.72 9.85 23.86
N GLN A 49 6.64 9.31 25.07
CA GLN A 49 6.76 10.15 26.26
C GLN A 49 8.21 10.60 26.41
N ASN A 50 8.44 11.91 26.58
CA ASN A 50 9.75 12.54 26.84
C ASN A 50 10.41 12.09 28.17
N THR A 51 9.93 11.02 28.80
CA THR A 51 10.27 10.61 30.17
C THR A 51 11.38 9.55 30.23
N GLY A 52 12.00 9.19 29.11
CA GLY A 52 13.18 8.29 29.09
C GLY A 52 12.90 6.84 29.50
N ARG A 53 11.63 6.42 29.53
CA ARG A 53 11.23 5.01 29.65
C ARG A 53 10.84 4.49 28.27
N GLU A 54 11.83 4.01 27.54
CA GLU A 54 11.61 3.16 26.38
C GLU A 54 10.97 1.85 26.87
N LEU A 55 9.63 1.78 26.84
CA LEU A 55 8.96 0.50 26.92
C LEU A 55 9.21 -0.22 25.60
N GLU A 56 9.71 -1.46 25.66
CA GLU A 56 9.90 -2.36 24.51
C GLU A 56 8.55 -2.72 23.87
N MET A 57 7.94 -1.77 23.18
CA MET A 57 6.66 -1.97 22.47
C MET A 57 6.79 -3.02 21.37
N SER A 58 8.01 -3.26 20.88
CA SER A 58 8.33 -4.42 20.04
C SER A 58 7.94 -5.72 20.74
N ALA A 59 8.31 -5.92 22.00
CA ALA A 59 7.97 -7.13 22.76
C ALA A 59 6.45 -7.28 22.97
N VAL A 60 5.74 -6.16 23.21
CA VAL A 60 4.27 -6.16 23.35
C VAL A 60 3.58 -6.49 22.03
N ALA A 61 3.99 -5.82 20.94
CA ALA A 61 3.45 -6.05 19.60
C ALA A 61 3.72 -7.49 19.13
N SER A 62 4.94 -8.00 19.31
CA SER A 62 5.29 -9.39 19.02
C SER A 62 4.50 -10.37 19.88
N HIS A 63 4.28 -10.08 21.16
CA HIS A 63 3.46 -10.93 22.01
C HIS A 63 2.00 -10.97 21.55
N ILE A 64 1.40 -9.82 21.23
CA ILE A 64 0.03 -9.73 20.72
C ILE A 64 -0.10 -10.49 19.39
N LEU A 65 0.82 -10.28 18.44
CA LEU A 65 0.81 -11.01 17.18
C LEU A 65 0.96 -12.52 17.38
N ASN A 66 1.80 -12.94 18.32
CA ASN A 66 1.97 -14.35 18.66
C ASN A 66 0.69 -14.95 19.28
N VAL A 67 -0.03 -14.19 20.12
CA VAL A 67 -1.34 -14.60 20.67
C VAL A 67 -2.37 -14.78 19.54
N PHE A 68 -2.31 -13.94 18.51
CA PHE A 68 -3.23 -13.97 17.37
C PHE A 68 -2.62 -14.62 16.11
N ILE A 69 -1.60 -15.47 16.24
CA ILE A 69 -0.89 -16.05 15.09
C ILE A 69 -1.80 -16.91 14.20
N ASN A 70 -2.85 -17.49 14.79
CA ASN A 70 -3.85 -18.29 14.07
C ASN A 70 -5.02 -17.44 13.54
N CYS A 71 -5.07 -16.14 13.85
CA CYS A 71 -6.10 -15.25 13.34
C CYS A 71 -5.74 -14.80 11.93
N LYS A 72 -6.73 -14.83 11.04
CA LYS A 72 -6.56 -14.29 9.69
C LYS A 72 -6.41 -12.77 9.80
N GLN A 73 -5.20 -12.28 9.61
CA GLN A 73 -4.92 -10.87 9.50
C GLN A 73 -5.43 -10.39 8.13
N THR A 74 -6.30 -9.39 8.13
CA THR A 74 -6.88 -8.86 6.88
C THR A 74 -6.46 -7.43 6.61
N SER A 75 -6.10 -6.67 7.63
CA SER A 75 -5.63 -5.30 7.45
C SER A 75 -4.52 -4.99 8.42
N LEU A 76 -3.50 -4.30 7.95
CA LEU A 76 -2.40 -3.76 8.74
C LEU A 76 -2.27 -2.28 8.43
N HIS A 77 -2.24 -1.45 9.47
CA HIS A 77 -1.99 -0.02 9.36
C HIS A 77 -0.76 0.33 10.20
N ILE A 78 0.24 0.93 9.57
CA ILE A 78 1.50 1.33 10.20
C ILE A 78 1.61 2.86 10.10
N ASP A 79 1.79 3.55 11.22
CA ASP A 79 2.02 4.99 11.27
C ASP A 79 3.44 5.34 11.74
N PHE A 80 4.32 5.61 10.78
CA PHE A 80 5.72 5.96 11.01
C PHE A 80 5.93 7.29 11.75
N GLY A 81 4.90 8.14 11.84
CA GLY A 81 5.00 9.38 12.64
C GLY A 81 5.23 9.11 14.13
N ASN A 82 4.85 7.92 14.57
CA ASN A 82 4.81 7.52 15.97
C ASN A 82 5.46 6.15 16.20
N LEU A 83 6.36 5.69 15.31
CA LEU A 83 6.93 4.33 15.36
C LEU A 83 8.48 4.29 15.45
N GLU A 84 8.98 3.57 16.46
CA GLU A 84 10.35 3.21 16.87
C GLU A 84 10.13 1.82 17.50
N PHE A 85 10.04 0.82 16.64
CA PHE A 85 9.95 -0.58 17.05
C PHE A 85 10.74 -1.39 16.05
N ASP A 86 11.20 -2.56 16.48
CA ASP A 86 11.91 -3.49 15.61
C ASP A 86 10.93 -4.08 14.57
N LEU A 87 10.92 -3.45 13.39
CA LEU A 87 10.08 -3.82 12.27
C LEU A 87 10.44 -5.22 11.76
N GLU A 88 11.71 -5.63 11.78
CA GLU A 88 12.10 -6.97 11.33
C GLU A 88 11.46 -8.04 12.22
N THR A 89 11.56 -7.87 13.54
CA THR A 89 10.92 -8.79 14.50
C THR A 89 9.40 -8.80 14.33
N PHE A 90 8.77 -7.66 14.08
CA PHE A 90 7.33 -7.58 13.84
C PHE A 90 6.90 -8.27 12.54
N LEU A 91 7.62 -8.03 11.45
CA LEU A 91 7.34 -8.60 10.14
C LEU A 91 7.56 -10.11 10.11
N GLY A 92 8.43 -10.66 10.96
CA GLY A 92 8.65 -12.10 11.10
C GLY A 92 7.39 -12.91 11.44
N PHE A 93 6.32 -12.26 11.93
CA PHE A 93 5.04 -12.90 12.24
C PHE A 93 3.97 -12.75 11.15
N ILE A 94 4.25 -12.00 10.08
CA ILE A 94 3.29 -11.63 9.04
C ILE A 94 3.88 -11.96 7.67
N ASP A 95 3.46 -13.08 7.07
CA ASP A 95 3.88 -13.46 5.72
C ASP A 95 2.97 -12.85 4.63
N GLN A 96 1.70 -12.61 4.96
CA GLN A 96 0.70 -12.07 4.06
C GLN A 96 -0.36 -11.21 4.76
N ILE A 97 -0.86 -10.22 4.03
CA ILE A 97 -1.96 -9.36 4.48
C ILE A 97 -2.88 -9.04 3.30
N GLU A 98 -4.18 -8.82 3.54
CA GLU A 98 -5.07 -8.37 2.46
C GLU A 98 -4.87 -6.88 2.15
N ASN A 99 -4.89 -6.04 3.17
CA ASN A 99 -4.81 -4.59 3.04
C ASN A 99 -3.65 -4.05 3.88
N LEU A 100 -2.76 -3.27 3.27
CA LEU A 100 -1.69 -2.56 3.95
C LEU A 100 -1.92 -1.06 3.78
N THR A 101 -1.97 -0.33 4.89
CA THR A 101 -1.91 1.14 4.90
C THR A 101 -0.65 1.56 5.63
N VAL A 102 0.12 2.45 5.03
CA VAL A 102 1.27 3.07 5.69
C VAL A 102 1.07 4.58 5.70
N SER A 103 1.28 5.21 6.84
CA SER A 103 1.20 6.66 7.02
C SER A 103 2.42 7.16 7.77
N GLY A 104 2.70 8.46 7.68
CA GLY A 104 3.84 9.07 8.35
C GLY A 104 4.26 10.37 7.69
N ASN A 105 4.93 11.22 8.46
CA ASN A 105 5.37 12.54 8.00
C ASN A 105 6.89 12.64 7.83
N SER A 106 7.64 11.55 8.06
CA SER A 106 9.10 11.54 7.92
C SER A 106 9.54 10.94 6.60
N GLU A 107 10.56 11.54 5.99
CA GLU A 107 11.23 10.97 4.81
C GLU A 107 12.03 9.70 5.15
N SER A 108 12.26 9.42 6.44
CA SER A 108 13.09 8.30 6.90
C SER A 108 12.44 6.93 6.77
N CYS A 109 11.11 6.84 6.63
CA CYS A 109 10.39 5.55 6.62
C CYS A 109 10.40 4.82 5.26
N GLN A 110 11.09 5.34 4.24
CA GLN A 110 11.08 4.72 2.91
C GLN A 110 11.72 3.32 2.93
N ASN A 111 12.80 3.15 3.69
CA ASN A 111 13.47 1.85 3.84
C ASN A 111 12.59 0.84 4.56
N ASP A 112 11.82 1.30 5.55
CA ASP A 112 10.85 0.47 6.25
C ASP A 112 9.74 0.00 5.31
N ILE A 113 9.23 0.88 4.45
CA ILE A 113 8.24 0.51 3.42
C ILE A 113 8.81 -0.55 2.47
N ILE A 114 10.05 -0.38 2.00
CA ILE A 114 10.71 -1.37 1.15
C ILE A 114 10.82 -2.72 1.89
N SER A 115 11.31 -2.71 3.12
CA SER A 115 11.42 -3.92 3.95
C SER A 115 10.06 -4.61 4.14
N ILE A 116 8.99 -3.85 4.37
CA ILE A 116 7.63 -4.41 4.43
C ILE A 116 7.24 -5.06 3.11
N LEU A 117 7.46 -4.40 1.97
CA LEU A 117 7.07 -4.93 0.65
C LEU A 117 7.92 -6.12 0.21
N GLU A 118 9.16 -6.23 0.69
CA GLU A 118 10.03 -7.40 0.47
C GLU A 118 9.58 -8.61 1.28
N ASN A 119 9.19 -8.40 2.54
CA ASN A 119 8.92 -9.48 3.48
C ASN A 119 7.44 -9.87 3.58
N VAL A 120 6.52 -8.95 3.28
CA VAL A 120 5.07 -9.16 3.44
C VAL A 120 4.36 -9.13 2.09
N ARG A 121 3.62 -10.21 1.81
CA ARG A 121 2.77 -10.26 0.62
C ARG A 121 1.44 -9.52 0.86
N VAL A 122 1.28 -8.35 0.24
CA VAL A 122 0.00 -7.65 0.20
C VAL A 122 -0.88 -8.18 -0.94
N THR A 123 -2.05 -8.73 -0.62
CA THR A 123 -2.88 -9.52 -1.55
C THR A 123 -4.07 -8.77 -2.16
N LYS A 124 -4.46 -7.60 -1.64
CA LYS A 124 -5.55 -6.81 -2.22
C LYS A 124 -5.18 -5.34 -2.43
N PHE A 125 -4.87 -4.60 -1.37
CA PHE A 125 -4.70 -3.14 -1.42
C PHE A 125 -3.46 -2.67 -0.65
N LEU A 126 -2.68 -1.80 -1.28
CA LEU A 126 -1.63 -1.01 -0.63
C LEU A 126 -2.00 0.48 -0.74
N ILE A 127 -2.07 1.16 0.39
CA ILE A 127 -2.23 2.62 0.45
C ILE A 127 -1.03 3.20 1.19
N SER A 128 -0.30 4.10 0.54
CA SER A 128 0.70 4.93 1.19
C SER A 128 0.19 6.34 1.31
N GLU A 129 0.01 6.81 2.54
CA GLU A 129 -0.30 8.20 2.87
C GLU A 129 0.95 9.01 3.24
N THR A 130 2.10 8.34 3.27
CA THR A 130 3.41 8.94 3.52
C THR A 130 3.95 9.64 2.26
N LEU A 131 4.73 10.70 2.47
CA LEU A 131 5.51 11.35 1.42
C LEU A 131 6.50 10.35 0.80
N ILE A 132 6.19 9.82 -0.39
CA ILE A 132 7.11 8.93 -1.11
C ILE A 132 8.09 9.76 -1.95
N THR A 133 9.37 9.70 -1.57
CA THR A 133 10.49 10.35 -2.24
C THR A 133 11.47 9.36 -2.86
N ASN A 134 11.58 8.15 -2.30
CA ASN A 134 12.47 7.11 -2.82
C ASN A 134 11.78 6.35 -3.97
N PRO A 135 12.29 6.44 -5.22
CA PRO A 135 11.70 5.73 -6.35
C PRO A 135 11.83 4.21 -6.26
N GLU A 136 12.74 3.68 -5.43
CA GLU A 136 12.91 2.23 -5.25
C GLU A 136 11.64 1.57 -4.73
N VAL A 137 10.82 2.27 -3.93
CA VAL A 137 9.51 1.76 -3.46
C VAL A 137 8.66 1.25 -4.62
N LEU A 138 8.69 1.93 -5.78
CA LEU A 138 7.92 1.50 -6.95
C LEU A 138 8.38 0.16 -7.52
N LEU A 139 9.65 -0.19 -7.33
CA LEU A 139 10.24 -1.40 -7.89
C LEU A 139 9.80 -2.66 -7.12
N TYR A 140 9.36 -2.51 -5.88
CA TYR A 140 8.87 -3.61 -5.03
C TYR A 140 7.35 -3.79 -5.09
N LEU A 141 6.65 -2.95 -5.85
CA LEU A 141 5.21 -3.08 -6.01
C LEU A 141 4.86 -4.38 -6.74
N ASN A 142 4.14 -5.26 -6.05
CA ASN A 142 3.51 -6.44 -6.64
C ASN A 142 2.16 -6.74 -5.99
N THR A 143 1.40 -5.67 -5.76
CA THR A 143 0.08 -5.68 -5.14
C THR A 143 -0.98 -5.37 -6.19
N PRO A 144 -2.16 -6.01 -6.16
CA PRO A 144 -3.21 -5.74 -7.16
C PRO A 144 -3.59 -4.29 -7.29
N ARG A 145 -3.73 -3.60 -6.17
CA ARG A 145 -4.15 -2.20 -6.16
C ARG A 145 -3.24 -1.40 -5.27
N VAL A 146 -2.61 -0.39 -5.86
CA VAL A 146 -1.68 0.50 -5.16
C VAL A 146 -2.17 1.93 -5.29
N GLU A 147 -2.27 2.63 -4.17
CA GLU A 147 -2.50 4.07 -4.14
C GLU A 147 -1.40 4.74 -3.31
N ILE A 148 -0.63 5.62 -3.94
CA ILE A 148 0.40 6.42 -3.29
C ILE A 148 -0.07 7.86 -3.28
N LYS A 149 -0.34 8.39 -2.09
CA LYS A 149 -0.70 9.79 -1.87
C LYS A 149 0.58 10.60 -1.66
N ARG A 150 0.52 11.90 -1.99
CA ARG A 150 1.58 12.88 -1.68
C ARG A 150 2.98 12.45 -2.18
N SER A 151 3.08 11.97 -3.40
CA SER A 151 4.36 11.54 -3.97
C SER A 151 5.15 12.72 -4.56
N THR A 152 6.45 12.78 -4.27
CA THR A 152 7.37 13.72 -4.94
C THR A 152 8.18 13.05 -6.06
N LEU A 153 7.78 11.85 -6.48
CA LEU A 153 8.41 11.16 -7.61
C LEU A 153 8.28 12.01 -8.87
N ASN A 154 9.32 11.97 -9.71
CA ASN A 154 9.36 12.70 -10.97
C ASN A 154 9.04 11.79 -12.16
N SER A 155 8.95 12.37 -13.35
CA SER A 155 8.68 11.60 -14.58
C SER A 155 9.68 10.47 -14.86
N ASP A 156 10.97 10.66 -14.56
CA ASP A 156 11.98 9.63 -14.81
C ASP A 156 11.82 8.42 -13.89
N ASP A 157 11.41 8.66 -12.64
CA ASP A 157 11.10 7.59 -11.68
C ASP A 157 9.93 6.73 -12.17
N ILE A 158 8.88 7.38 -12.70
CA ILE A 158 7.74 6.71 -13.30
C ILE A 158 8.15 5.92 -14.54
N VAL A 159 8.97 6.51 -15.42
CA VAL A 159 9.46 5.82 -16.63
C VAL A 159 10.32 4.61 -16.26
N LYS A 160 11.17 4.70 -15.22
CA LYS A 160 11.94 3.54 -14.72
C LYS A 160 11.03 2.42 -14.22
N PHE A 161 10.02 2.75 -13.43
CA PHE A 161 9.01 1.79 -12.98
C PHE A 161 8.30 1.11 -14.15
N LEU A 162 7.83 1.89 -15.13
CA LEU A 162 7.12 1.36 -16.30
C LEU A 162 8.03 0.49 -17.18
N LEU A 163 9.31 0.83 -17.32
CA LEU A 163 10.29 -0.01 -18.02
C LEU A 163 10.53 -1.33 -17.28
N LYS A 164 10.66 -1.32 -15.94
CA LYS A 164 10.76 -2.55 -15.16
C LYS A 164 9.54 -3.44 -15.39
N TRP A 165 8.33 -2.86 -15.28
CA TRP A 165 7.10 -3.61 -15.52
C TRP A 165 7.02 -4.17 -16.94
N LYS A 166 7.35 -3.35 -17.96
CA LYS A 166 7.35 -3.75 -19.38
C LYS A 166 8.30 -4.92 -19.63
N ASN A 167 9.46 -4.94 -18.99
CA ASN A 167 10.46 -5.99 -19.12
C ASN A 167 10.30 -7.11 -18.09
N SER A 168 9.21 -7.10 -17.30
CA SER A 168 8.95 -8.16 -16.32
C SER A 168 8.14 -9.30 -16.96
N ASP A 169 8.55 -10.53 -16.66
CA ASP A 169 7.75 -11.73 -16.91
C ASP A 169 6.69 -11.84 -15.80
N ARG A 170 7.04 -12.42 -14.65
CA ARG A 170 6.08 -12.73 -13.57
C ARG A 170 6.19 -11.84 -12.34
N GLU A 171 7.29 -11.10 -12.20
CA GLU A 171 7.61 -10.39 -10.96
C GLU A 171 6.55 -9.36 -10.57
N MET A 172 5.95 -8.67 -11.56
CA MET A 172 5.00 -7.57 -11.33
C MET A 172 3.60 -7.87 -11.91
N ASN A 173 3.28 -9.14 -12.14
CA ASN A 173 2.06 -9.56 -12.83
C ASN A 173 0.78 -9.40 -12.00
N LYS A 174 0.90 -9.22 -10.67
CA LYS A 174 -0.27 -9.04 -9.81
C LYS A 174 -0.84 -7.65 -9.91
N ILE A 175 -0.06 -6.67 -10.36
CA ILE A 175 -0.51 -5.28 -10.49
C ILE A 175 -1.71 -5.23 -11.42
N GLU A 176 -2.83 -4.72 -10.92
CA GLU A 176 -4.01 -4.37 -11.73
C GLU A 176 -4.09 -2.86 -11.92
N ILE A 177 -3.75 -2.10 -10.88
CA ILE A 177 -3.79 -0.64 -10.91
C ILE A 177 -2.78 -0.01 -9.94
N VAL A 178 -2.11 1.04 -10.42
CA VAL A 178 -1.28 1.95 -9.62
C VAL A 178 -1.79 3.38 -9.81
N ILE A 179 -2.08 4.05 -8.70
CA ILE A 179 -2.52 5.44 -8.64
C ILE A 179 -1.47 6.20 -7.84
N ILE A 180 -0.90 7.26 -8.43
CA ILE A 180 0.09 8.10 -7.75
C ILE A 180 -0.40 9.55 -7.81
N HIS A 181 -0.71 10.11 -6.65
CA HIS A 181 -1.03 11.52 -6.50
C HIS A 181 0.27 12.30 -6.29
N SER A 182 0.72 12.98 -7.35
CA SER A 182 1.96 13.76 -7.36
C SER A 182 1.77 15.11 -6.71
N THR A 183 2.82 15.61 -6.06
CA THR A 183 2.92 17.02 -5.63
C THR A 183 3.36 17.95 -6.77
N GLY A 184 3.18 17.55 -8.04
CA GLY A 184 3.46 18.36 -9.22
C GLY A 184 4.80 18.09 -9.92
N LYS A 185 5.52 17.02 -9.55
CA LYS A 185 6.83 16.67 -10.15
C LYS A 185 6.73 15.71 -11.34
N ILE A 186 5.57 15.07 -11.55
CA ILE A 186 5.28 14.28 -12.74
C ILE A 186 4.63 15.23 -13.76
N THR A 187 5.35 15.59 -14.82
CA THR A 187 4.90 16.59 -15.80
C THR A 187 4.64 15.96 -17.16
N THR A 188 5.68 15.41 -17.78
CA THR A 188 5.61 14.74 -19.08
C THR A 188 6.39 13.45 -19.03
N LEU A 189 5.79 12.36 -19.52
CA LEU A 189 6.44 11.05 -19.60
C LEU A 189 7.05 10.85 -20.98
N ASP A 190 8.22 10.22 -21.04
CA ASP A 190 8.87 9.84 -22.29
C ASP A 190 8.21 8.57 -22.87
N TYR A 191 7.12 8.76 -23.61
CA TYR A 191 6.39 7.68 -24.26
C TYR A 191 7.19 6.97 -25.37
N GLN A 192 8.19 7.65 -25.97
CA GLN A 192 9.02 7.04 -27.01
C GLN A 192 9.93 5.97 -26.40
N LYS A 193 10.56 6.28 -25.26
CA LYS A 193 11.39 5.32 -24.52
C LYS A 193 10.61 4.08 -24.06
N LEU A 194 9.31 4.19 -23.90
CA LEU A 194 8.41 3.10 -23.51
C LEU A 194 7.87 2.27 -24.69
N ASP A 195 8.13 2.66 -25.94
CA ASP A 195 7.39 2.19 -27.13
C ASP A 195 5.87 2.24 -26.89
N ALA A 196 5.39 3.33 -26.27
CA ALA A 196 3.99 3.45 -25.92
C ALA A 196 3.16 3.88 -27.14
N LYS A 197 2.01 3.26 -27.32
CA LYS A 197 1.15 3.45 -28.49
C LYS A 197 -0.18 4.09 -28.06
N PRO A 198 -0.77 4.99 -28.85
CA PRO A 198 -2.09 5.51 -28.53
C PRO A 198 -3.12 4.37 -28.52
N TRP A 199 -4.25 4.62 -27.87
CA TRP A 199 -5.35 3.66 -27.80
C TRP A 199 -5.75 3.13 -29.19
N ASP A 200 -5.79 1.80 -29.31
CA ASP A 200 -6.33 1.09 -30.47
C ASP A 200 -7.61 0.33 -30.07
N PRO A 201 -8.79 0.68 -30.62
CA PRO A 201 -10.05 0.00 -30.32
C PRO A 201 -10.05 -1.49 -30.74
N LYS A 202 -9.12 -1.92 -31.61
CA LYS A 202 -8.94 -3.33 -31.98
C LYS A 202 -8.11 -4.11 -30.97
N LYS A 203 -7.37 -3.44 -30.07
CA LYS A 203 -6.57 -4.09 -29.03
C LYS A 203 -7.26 -4.15 -27.68
N ARG A 204 -8.07 -3.15 -27.34
CA ARG A 204 -8.84 -3.10 -26.09
C ARG A 204 -10.02 -2.13 -26.15
N GLU A 205 -10.94 -2.29 -25.20
CA GLU A 205 -12.04 -1.36 -24.99
C GLU A 205 -11.59 0.05 -24.59
N LYS A 206 -12.51 0.99 -24.80
CA LYS A 206 -12.35 2.39 -24.41
C LYS A 206 -12.35 2.57 -22.90
N VAL A 207 -13.15 1.79 -22.18
CA VAL A 207 -13.51 2.04 -20.78
C VAL A 207 -13.01 0.90 -19.88
N TYR A 208 -12.19 1.24 -18.90
CA TYR A 208 -11.73 0.33 -17.86
C TYR A 208 -12.75 0.27 -16.73
N ARG A 209 -13.15 -0.93 -16.30
CA ARG A 209 -14.29 -1.13 -15.37
C ARG A 209 -13.93 -1.86 -14.08
N ASN A 210 -12.68 -2.28 -13.92
CA ASN A 210 -12.25 -2.97 -12.71
C ASN A 210 -11.84 -1.97 -11.60
N LEU A 211 -12.57 -0.86 -11.45
CA LEU A 211 -12.35 0.11 -10.37
C LEU A 211 -13.46 -0.03 -9.35
N LYS A 212 -13.08 0.01 -8.06
CA LYS A 212 -14.07 0.13 -6.98
C LYS A 212 -14.87 1.43 -7.10
N GLN A 213 -14.26 2.50 -7.62
CA GLN A 213 -14.88 3.82 -7.77
C GLN A 213 -15.62 4.04 -9.10
N GLY A 214 -15.79 3.00 -9.94
CA GLY A 214 -16.62 3.07 -11.15
C GLY A 214 -15.89 2.72 -12.45
N GLU A 215 -16.18 3.47 -13.52
CA GLU A 215 -15.62 3.25 -14.84
C GLU A 215 -14.68 4.42 -15.23
N MET A 216 -13.60 4.13 -15.94
CA MET A 216 -12.63 5.13 -16.41
C MET A 216 -12.48 5.08 -17.93
N ASP A 217 -12.64 6.23 -18.60
CA ASP A 217 -12.34 6.36 -20.02
C ASP A 217 -10.82 6.42 -20.23
N CYS A 218 -10.27 5.37 -20.85
CA CYS A 218 -8.86 5.20 -21.12
C CYS A 218 -8.49 5.47 -22.58
N SER A 219 -9.38 6.09 -23.38
CA SER A 219 -9.12 6.39 -24.81
C SER A 219 -8.02 7.41 -25.05
N ARG A 220 -7.76 8.28 -24.07
CA ARG A 220 -6.68 9.28 -24.12
C ARG A 220 -5.35 8.77 -23.56
N GLY A 221 -5.32 7.52 -23.10
CA GLY A 221 -4.13 6.90 -22.52
C GLY A 221 -3.17 6.35 -23.57
N MET A 222 -1.95 6.08 -23.12
CA MET A 222 -0.91 5.44 -23.92
C MET A 222 -0.71 4.00 -23.43
N ASP A 223 -0.69 3.06 -24.35
CA ASP A 223 -0.60 1.63 -24.08
C ASP A 223 0.83 1.12 -24.21
N ILE A 224 1.24 0.30 -23.26
CA ILE A 224 2.46 -0.51 -23.31
C ILE A 224 2.08 -1.98 -23.10
N GLU A 225 2.83 -2.89 -23.72
CA GLU A 225 2.70 -4.33 -23.47
C GLU A 225 3.99 -4.83 -22.82
N ASN A 226 3.87 -5.69 -21.80
CA ASN A 226 5.01 -6.35 -21.20
C ASN A 226 5.43 -7.62 -21.99
N GLU A 227 6.49 -8.28 -21.57
CA GLU A 227 7.01 -9.50 -22.23
C GLU A 227 5.97 -10.65 -22.28
N ASN A 228 5.05 -10.69 -21.31
CA ASN A 228 3.95 -11.66 -21.26
C ASN A 228 2.73 -11.28 -22.11
N GLY A 229 2.76 -10.15 -22.80
CA GLY A 229 1.60 -9.64 -23.54
C GLY A 229 0.46 -9.15 -22.65
N LEU A 230 0.71 -8.83 -21.37
CA LEU A 230 -0.23 -8.02 -20.59
C LEU A 230 -0.18 -6.58 -21.11
N LEU A 231 -1.34 -5.98 -21.29
CA LEU A 231 -1.46 -4.61 -21.77
C LEU A 231 -1.72 -3.68 -20.59
N GLY A 232 -0.85 -2.70 -20.42
CA GLY A 232 -0.99 -1.63 -19.44
C GLY A 232 -1.29 -0.30 -20.12
N THR A 233 -2.23 0.48 -19.60
CA THR A 233 -2.52 1.83 -20.08
C THR A 233 -2.02 2.85 -19.06
N ILE A 234 -1.26 3.82 -19.56
CA ILE A 234 -0.74 4.96 -18.83
C ILE A 234 -1.66 6.16 -19.08
N LEU A 235 -2.13 6.77 -18.00
CA LEU A 235 -2.97 7.96 -18.01
C LEU A 235 -2.41 8.98 -17.04
N MET A 236 -2.43 10.24 -17.48
CA MET A 236 -2.06 11.40 -16.68
C MET A 236 -3.25 12.34 -16.68
N CYS A 237 -3.82 12.62 -15.50
CA CYS A 237 -4.90 13.56 -15.34
C CYS A 237 -4.58 14.49 -14.18
N CYS A 238 -4.46 15.79 -14.46
CA CYS A 238 -4.02 16.79 -13.50
C CYS A 238 -2.70 16.37 -12.83
N SER A 239 -2.67 16.26 -11.51
CA SER A 239 -1.52 15.82 -10.71
C SER A 239 -1.55 14.32 -10.37
N THR A 240 -2.40 13.52 -11.03
CA THR A 240 -2.54 12.10 -10.75
C THR A 240 -2.10 11.26 -11.93
N PHE A 241 -1.13 10.39 -11.66
CA PHE A 241 -0.70 9.33 -12.57
C PHE A 241 -1.53 8.06 -12.31
N TRP A 242 -1.94 7.43 -13.40
CA TRP A 242 -2.69 6.19 -13.40
C TRP A 242 -2.00 5.18 -14.32
N PHE A 243 -1.82 3.97 -13.82
CA PHE A 243 -1.39 2.83 -14.61
C PHE A 243 -2.35 1.67 -14.38
N VAL A 244 -3.05 1.24 -15.42
CA VAL A 244 -4.10 0.20 -15.33
C VAL A 244 -3.78 -0.98 -16.24
N ILE A 245 -3.94 -2.21 -15.74
CA ILE A 245 -3.64 -3.44 -16.47
C ILE A 245 -4.92 -4.12 -16.94
N TRP A 246 -4.98 -4.40 -18.24
CA TRP A 246 -6.10 -5.02 -18.93
C TRP A 246 -5.97 -6.54 -18.96
N HIS A 247 -6.32 -7.18 -17.84
CA HIS A 247 -6.47 -8.64 -17.78
C HIS A 247 -7.59 -9.15 -18.70
N GLN A 248 -8.62 -8.33 -18.92
CA GLN A 248 -9.66 -8.56 -19.91
C GLN A 248 -9.75 -7.34 -20.83
N ARG A 249 -9.27 -7.48 -22.07
CA ARG A 249 -9.20 -6.37 -23.04
C ARG A 249 -10.56 -6.01 -23.64
N PHE A 250 -11.48 -6.97 -23.72
CA PHE A 250 -12.83 -6.80 -24.27
C PHE A 250 -13.86 -7.49 -23.37
N ARG A 251 -15.07 -6.91 -23.29
CA ARG A 251 -16.21 -7.63 -22.74
C ARG A 251 -16.40 -8.93 -23.51
N ARG A 252 -16.61 -10.01 -22.76
CA ARG A 252 -17.20 -11.20 -23.37
C ARG A 252 -18.61 -10.77 -23.79
N ASN A 253 -18.89 -10.83 -25.08
CA ASN A 253 -20.25 -10.73 -25.56
C ASN A 253 -21.00 -11.91 -24.94
N ASN A 254 -21.88 -11.65 -23.96
CA ASN A 254 -22.91 -12.61 -23.59
C ASN A 254 -23.95 -12.60 -24.71
N THR A 255 -23.62 -13.18 -25.86
CA THR A 255 -24.61 -13.63 -26.84
C THR A 255 -25.09 -15.01 -26.38
N LEU A 256 -26.17 -15.00 -25.60
CA LEU A 256 -27.15 -16.10 -25.57
C LEU A 256 -28.22 -15.77 -26.62
#